data_AF-A0A480BUQ8-F1
#
_entry.id   AF-A0A480BUQ8-F1
#
_cell.length_a   1.000
_cell.length_b   1.000
_cell.length_c   1.000
_cell.angle_alpha   90.00
_cell.angle_beta   90.00
_cell.angle_gamma   90.00
#
_symmetry.space_group_name_H-M   'P 1'
#
loop_
_entity.id
_entity.type
_entity.pdbx_description
1 polymer ?
#
loop_
_entity_poly.entity_id
_entity_poly.type
_entity_poly.pdbx_seq_one_letter_code
_entity_poly.pdbx_strand_id
1 'polypeptide(L)'
;HTGKPVLGVLPYLHGLTLPAEDALAHEPRTGTDVRLRVIAPALPRISNHTDLDPLRQVPQLDLHWIGPGQAIPPADLLVLPGSKAVAADLAWLRQHGWEAAIHRHLRYGGRLVGICGGLQMLGTAIHDPHGVEGPPGSVAGLGLLALETTLATDKTLR
;
A
#
# COMPACT_ATOMS: atom_id res chain seq x y z
N HIS A 1 42.85 11.45 2.98
CA HIS A 1 42.02 10.81 4.02
C HIS A 1 41.04 11.85 4.56
N THR A 2 39.73 11.61 4.49
CA THR A 2 38.67 12.64 4.59
C THR A 2 38.26 13.04 6.01
N GLY A 3 38.97 12.63 7.07
CA GLY A 3 38.82 13.16 8.44
C GLY A 3 37.44 12.98 9.10
N LYS A 4 36.54 12.18 8.53
CA LYS A 4 35.21 11.93 9.10
C LYS A 4 35.30 10.83 10.18
N PRO A 5 34.76 11.05 11.40
CA PRO A 5 34.74 10.03 12.43
C PRO A 5 33.85 8.85 12.01
N VAL A 6 34.39 7.63 12.10
CA VAL A 6 33.63 6.40 11.89
C VAL A 6 32.97 6.04 13.22
N LEU A 7 31.63 6.15 13.29
CA LEU A 7 30.86 5.94 14.52
C LEU A 7 30.51 4.46 14.80
N GLY A 8 30.92 3.54 13.92
CA GLY A 8 30.74 2.10 14.09
C GLY A 8 30.93 1.32 12.78
N VAL A 9 31.26 0.04 12.89
CA VAL A 9 31.29 -0.91 11.76
C VAL A 9 30.17 -1.93 11.94
N LEU A 10 29.41 -2.20 10.88
CA LEU A 10 28.37 -3.23 10.88
C LEU A 10 28.97 -4.51 10.27
N PRO A 11 28.92 -5.66 10.96
CA PRO A 11 29.38 -6.93 10.39
C PRO A 11 28.58 -7.27 9.13
N TYR A 12 29.23 -7.90 8.16
CA TYR A 12 28.60 -8.29 6.89
C TYR A 12 27.51 -9.35 7.13
N LEU A 13 26.25 -8.93 7.02
CA LEU A 13 25.07 -9.78 7.23
C LEU A 13 24.70 -10.46 5.91
N HIS A 14 24.85 -11.78 5.85
CA HIS A 14 24.36 -12.58 4.74
C HIS A 14 22.82 -12.61 4.80
N GLY A 15 22.15 -12.12 3.75
CA GLY A 15 20.69 -12.06 3.70
C GLY A 15 20.08 -10.69 3.99
N LEU A 16 20.90 -9.63 4.06
CA LEU A 16 20.37 -8.26 4.07
C LEU A 16 19.79 -7.94 2.68
N THR A 17 18.47 -8.09 2.52
CA THR A 17 17.78 -7.56 1.35
C THR A 17 17.74 -6.04 1.52
N LEU A 18 18.75 -5.35 1.01
CA LEU A 18 18.70 -3.90 0.87
C LEU A 18 17.43 -3.57 0.09
N PRO A 19 16.61 -2.59 0.54
CA PRO A 19 15.43 -2.19 -0.20
C PRO A 19 15.90 -1.70 -1.57
N ALA A 20 15.65 -2.51 -2.58
CA ALA A 20 16.02 -2.19 -3.94
C ALA A 20 15.18 -0.99 -4.38
N GLU A 21 15.84 0.15 -4.46
CA GLU A 21 15.32 1.41 -5.01
C GLU A 21 14.87 1.25 -6.48
N ASP A 22 15.13 0.08 -7.10
CA ASP A 22 14.79 -0.28 -8.48
C ASP A 22 13.98 -1.61 -8.64
N ALA A 23 13.35 -2.14 -7.58
CA ALA A 23 12.63 -3.44 -7.66
C ALA A 23 11.20 -3.39 -8.25
N LEU A 24 11.00 -2.63 -9.33
CA LEU A 24 9.74 -2.63 -10.10
C LEU A 24 9.69 -3.67 -11.22
N ALA A 25 10.79 -4.39 -11.49
CA ALA A 25 10.79 -5.55 -12.37
C ALA A 25 10.71 -6.84 -11.53
N HIS A 26 9.56 -7.52 -11.58
CA HIS A 26 9.41 -8.87 -11.04
C HIS A 26 9.04 -9.81 -12.17
N GLU A 27 9.83 -10.88 -12.35
CA GLU A 27 9.48 -11.94 -13.28
C GLU A 27 8.33 -12.77 -12.69
N PRO A 28 7.25 -13.02 -13.45
CA PRO A 28 6.13 -13.83 -12.97
C PRO A 28 6.62 -15.23 -12.61
N ARG A 29 6.30 -15.70 -11.39
CA ARG A 29 6.66 -17.05 -10.96
C ARG A 29 5.80 -18.05 -11.74
N THR A 30 6.40 -18.76 -12.69
CA THR A 30 5.72 -19.72 -13.59
C THR A 30 5.59 -21.14 -13.03
N GLY A 31 5.75 -21.33 -11.71
CA GLY A 31 5.56 -22.61 -11.06
C GLY A 31 4.07 -23.00 -10.95
N THR A 32 3.77 -24.28 -11.15
CA THR A 32 2.42 -24.88 -11.09
C THR A 32 1.75 -24.86 -9.70
N ASP A 33 2.38 -24.25 -8.70
CA ASP A 33 1.94 -24.25 -7.31
C ASP A 33 1.58 -22.84 -6.77
N VAL A 34 1.52 -21.83 -7.66
CA VAL A 34 0.94 -20.52 -7.32
C VAL A 34 -0.58 -20.66 -7.23
N ARG A 35 -1.15 -20.34 -6.07
CA ARG A 35 -2.58 -20.54 -5.77
C ARG A 35 -3.36 -19.25 -5.54
N LEU A 36 -2.68 -18.13 -5.34
CA LEU A 36 -3.34 -16.85 -5.07
C LEU A 36 -2.55 -15.69 -5.67
N ARG A 37 -3.18 -14.96 -6.59
CA ARG A 37 -2.67 -13.71 -7.14
C ARG A 37 -3.10 -12.55 -6.27
N VAL A 38 -2.13 -11.84 -5.72
CA VAL A 38 -2.33 -10.67 -4.86
C VAL A 38 -1.81 -9.44 -5.59
N ILE A 39 -2.57 -8.36 -5.62
CA ILE A 39 -2.08 -7.10 -6.20
C ILE A 39 -2.29 -5.93 -5.26
N ALA A 40 -1.37 -4.98 -5.27
CA ALA A 40 -1.42 -3.76 -4.48
C ALA A 40 -1.00 -2.55 -5.32
N PRO A 41 -1.69 -1.39 -5.22
CA PRO A 41 -1.23 -0.17 -5.85
C PRO A 41 0.08 0.30 -5.18
N ALA A 42 1.06 0.70 -5.98
CA ALA A 42 2.25 1.39 -5.50
C ALA A 42 1.90 2.86 -5.20
N LEU A 43 1.25 3.09 -4.05
CA LEU A 43 0.83 4.42 -3.61
C LEU A 43 2.03 5.38 -3.51
N PRO A 44 1.89 6.66 -3.92
CA PRO A 44 2.98 7.63 -3.85
C PRO A 44 3.52 7.86 -2.43
N ARG A 45 2.68 7.70 -1.40
CA ARG A 45 3.02 8.02 0.00
C ARG A 45 2.82 6.81 0.92
N ILE A 46 3.23 5.63 0.44
CA ILE A 46 3.14 4.39 1.22
C ILE A 46 3.82 4.54 2.60
N SER A 47 3.13 4.11 3.66
CA SER A 47 3.64 4.25 5.03
C SER A 47 4.76 3.25 5.32
N ASN A 48 4.49 1.98 5.07
CA ASN A 48 5.39 0.85 5.27
C ASN A 48 5.32 -0.07 4.05
N HIS A 49 6.23 0.11 3.09
CA HIS A 49 6.28 -0.75 1.90
C HIS A 49 6.59 -2.22 2.25
N THR A 50 7.16 -2.46 3.43
CA THR A 50 7.53 -3.77 3.94
C THR A 50 6.34 -4.56 4.53
N ASP A 51 5.16 -3.95 4.71
CA ASP A 51 3.99 -4.64 5.28
C ASP A 51 3.57 -5.86 4.44
N LEU A 52 3.90 -5.88 3.15
CA LEU A 52 3.62 -7.00 2.25
C LEU A 52 4.84 -7.89 1.97
N ASP A 53 6.02 -7.58 2.51
CA ASP A 53 7.22 -8.39 2.32
C ASP A 53 7.08 -9.82 2.87
N PRO A 54 6.44 -10.05 4.05
CA PRO A 54 6.18 -11.41 4.51
C PRO A 54 5.38 -12.24 3.51
N LEU A 55 4.49 -11.62 2.73
CA LEU A 55 3.68 -12.31 1.72
C LEU A 55 4.53 -12.74 0.51
N ARG A 56 5.63 -12.03 0.20
CA ARG A 56 6.55 -12.41 -0.89
C ARG A 56 7.30 -13.70 -0.62
N GLN A 57 7.44 -14.07 0.66
CA GLN A 57 8.13 -15.28 1.07
C GLN A 57 7.23 -16.52 1.03
N VAL A 58 5.92 -16.36 0.84
CA VAL A 58 4.97 -17.48 0.73
C VAL A 58 4.99 -18.03 -0.69
N PRO A 59 5.49 -19.25 -0.94
CA PRO A 59 5.70 -19.77 -2.30
C PRO A 59 4.44 -19.84 -3.17
N GLN A 60 3.27 -19.96 -2.55
CA GLN A 60 1.98 -20.06 -3.24
C GLN A 60 1.33 -18.70 -3.55
N LEU A 61 1.93 -17.59 -3.11
CA LEU A 61 1.45 -16.24 -3.38
C LEU A 61 2.24 -15.60 -4.52
N ASP A 62 1.51 -15.00 -5.45
CA ASP A 62 2.06 -14.17 -6.52
C ASP A 62 1.65 -12.72 -6.28
N LEU A 63 2.51 -11.96 -5.61
CA LEU A 63 2.27 -10.56 -5.22
C LEU A 63 2.84 -9.58 -6.26
N HIS A 64 1.98 -8.72 -6.80
CA HIS A 64 2.36 -7.68 -7.76
C HIS A 64 2.08 -6.28 -7.21
N TRP A 65 3.08 -5.41 -7.29
CA TRP A 65 2.90 -3.97 -7.12
C TRP A 65 2.54 -3.36 -8.46
N ILE A 66 1.44 -2.62 -8.50
CA ILE A 66 0.94 -1.99 -9.72
C ILE A 66 1.22 -0.50 -9.64
N GLY A 67 2.15 -0.05 -10.47
CA GLY A 67 2.60 1.34 -10.56
C GLY A 67 1.65 2.27 -11.33
N PRO A 68 1.90 3.59 -11.30
CA PRO A 68 1.16 4.56 -12.09
C PRO A 68 1.17 4.20 -13.58
N GLY A 69 0.01 4.29 -14.23
CA GLY A 69 -0.14 4.05 -15.67
C GLY A 69 -0.07 2.59 -16.09
N GLN A 70 0.23 1.66 -15.19
CA GLN A 70 0.16 0.23 -15.47
C GLN A 70 -1.30 -0.24 -15.49
N ALA A 71 -1.61 -1.20 -16.36
CA ALA A 71 -2.92 -1.83 -16.36
C ALA A 71 -3.13 -2.62 -15.06
N ILE A 72 -4.30 -2.50 -14.44
CA ILE A 72 -4.67 -3.25 -13.24
C ILE A 72 -5.05 -4.68 -13.68
N PRO A 73 -4.24 -5.71 -13.41
CA PRO A 73 -4.51 -7.07 -13.85
C PRO A 73 -5.63 -7.71 -13.00
N PRO A 74 -6.20 -8.85 -13.45
CA PRO A 74 -7.06 -9.65 -12.60
C PRO A 74 -6.27 -10.20 -11.40
N ALA A 75 -6.91 -10.30 -10.24
CA ALA A 75 -6.33 -10.81 -9.01
C ALA A 75 -7.37 -11.61 -8.22
N ASP A 76 -6.92 -12.38 -7.23
CA ASP A 76 -7.79 -13.02 -6.24
C ASP A 76 -7.96 -12.11 -5.01
N LEU A 77 -6.91 -11.35 -4.67
CA LEU A 77 -6.87 -10.43 -3.55
C LEU A 77 -6.29 -9.07 -3.98
N LEU A 78 -7.03 -8.02 -3.68
CA LEU A 78 -6.55 -6.64 -3.70
C LEU A 78 -6.11 -6.23 -2.29
N VAL A 79 -4.97 -5.56 -2.17
CA VAL A 79 -4.51 -4.98 -0.92
C VAL A 79 -4.33 -3.47 -1.09
N LEU A 80 -5.04 -2.66 -0.31
CA LEU A 80 -4.75 -1.24 -0.16
C LEU A 80 -3.72 -1.08 0.97
N PRO A 81 -2.46 -0.71 0.65
CA PRO A 81 -1.43 -0.56 1.66
C PRO A 81 -1.67 0.69 2.51
N GLY A 82 -0.92 0.80 3.61
CA GLY A 82 -0.93 2.01 4.45
C GLY A 82 -0.42 3.23 3.70
N SER A 83 -1.04 4.39 3.96
CA SER A 83 -0.66 5.68 3.40
C SER A 83 -0.31 6.66 4.52
N LYS A 84 0.63 7.58 4.24
CA LYS A 84 0.99 8.72 5.10
C LYS A 84 0.22 9.99 4.76
N ALA A 85 -0.57 10.00 3.68
CA ALA A 85 -1.47 11.09 3.34
C ALA A 85 -2.71 10.52 2.65
N VAL A 86 -3.64 10.04 3.47
CA VAL A 86 -4.72 9.15 3.05
C VAL A 86 -5.65 9.83 2.06
N ALA A 87 -6.03 11.08 2.30
CA ALA A 87 -6.88 11.84 1.39
C ALA A 87 -6.21 12.04 0.01
N ALA A 88 -4.92 12.35 0.00
CA ALA A 88 -4.16 12.59 -1.23
C ALA A 88 -3.92 11.31 -2.03
N ASP A 89 -3.65 10.18 -1.36
CA ASP A 89 -3.48 8.90 -2.03
C ASP A 89 -4.82 8.30 -2.48
N LEU A 90 -5.93 8.55 -1.76
CA LEU A 90 -7.27 8.20 -2.22
C LEU A 90 -7.62 8.97 -3.51
N ALA A 91 -7.34 10.27 -3.56
CA ALA A 91 -7.52 11.06 -4.78
C ALA A 91 -6.66 10.52 -5.93
N TRP A 92 -5.41 10.11 -5.65
CA TRP A 92 -4.54 9.48 -6.62
C TRP A 92 -5.12 8.15 -7.14
N LEU A 93 -5.64 7.28 -6.26
CA LEU A 93 -6.29 6.02 -6.65
C LEU A 93 -7.45 6.26 -7.61
N ARG A 94 -8.29 7.27 -7.32
CA ARG A 94 -9.41 7.67 -8.19
C ARG A 94 -8.93 8.11 -9.56
N GLN A 95 -7.92 8.98 -9.61
CA GLN A 95 -7.33 9.48 -10.86
C GLN A 95 -6.74 8.35 -11.73
N HIS A 96 -6.28 7.27 -11.10
CA HIS A 96 -5.68 6.12 -11.78
C HIS A 96 -6.67 4.94 -11.95
N GLY A 97 -7.98 5.17 -11.75
CA GLY A 97 -9.03 4.20 -12.05
C GLY A 97 -9.18 3.05 -11.04
N TRP A 98 -8.53 3.13 -9.88
CA TRP A 98 -8.57 2.06 -8.89
C TRP A 98 -9.93 1.91 -8.22
N GLU A 99 -10.66 3.00 -7.94
CA GLU A 99 -11.99 2.93 -7.33
C GLU A 99 -12.94 2.06 -8.18
N ALA A 100 -13.01 2.33 -9.49
CA ALA A 100 -13.79 1.52 -10.41
C ALA A 100 -13.31 0.06 -10.49
N ALA A 101 -11.99 -0.18 -10.48
CA ALA A 101 -11.43 -1.52 -10.50
C ALA A 101 -11.77 -2.32 -9.22
N ILE A 102 -11.70 -1.67 -8.05
CA ILE A 102 -12.02 -2.26 -6.74
C ILE A 102 -13.50 -2.65 -6.70
N HIS A 103 -14.41 -1.76 -7.07
CA HIS A 103 -15.85 -2.08 -7.09
C HIS A 103 -16.15 -3.22 -8.06
N ARG A 104 -15.52 -3.24 -9.23
CA ARG A 104 -15.66 -4.34 -10.19
C ARG A 104 -15.14 -5.66 -9.60
N HIS A 105 -13.98 -5.65 -8.97
CA HIS A 105 -13.36 -6.82 -8.33
C HIS A 105 -14.28 -7.42 -7.26
N LEU A 106 -14.80 -6.59 -6.35
CA LEU A 106 -15.72 -7.01 -5.30
C LEU A 106 -17.06 -7.53 -5.86
N ARG A 107 -17.60 -6.89 -6.91
CA ARG A 107 -18.83 -7.34 -7.58
C ARG A 107 -18.73 -8.76 -8.12
N TYR A 108 -17.54 -9.18 -8.54
CA TYR A 108 -17.28 -10.53 -9.06
C TYR A 108 -16.75 -11.51 -7.99
N GLY A 109 -16.88 -11.18 -6.70
CA GLY A 109 -16.51 -12.06 -5.59
C GLY A 109 -15.03 -12.02 -5.21
N GLY A 110 -14.27 -11.09 -5.77
CA GLY A 110 -12.89 -10.83 -5.37
C GLY A 110 -12.81 -10.30 -3.93
N ARG A 111 -11.63 -10.43 -3.31
CA ARG A 111 -11.39 -9.99 -1.92
C ARG A 111 -10.56 -8.72 -1.89
N LEU A 112 -10.80 -7.89 -0.87
CA LEU A 112 -10.07 -6.64 -0.62
C LEU A 112 -9.67 -6.56 0.84
N VAL A 113 -8.43 -6.15 1.11
CA VAL A 113 -7.93 -5.85 2.45
C VAL A 113 -7.34 -4.45 2.45
N GLY A 114 -7.67 -3.65 3.46
CA GLY A 114 -7.04 -2.35 3.71
C GLY A 114 -6.16 -2.41 4.95
N ILE A 115 -4.95 -1.84 4.87
CA ILE A 115 -3.99 -1.79 5.98
C ILE A 115 -3.79 -0.34 6.38
N CYS A 116 -3.93 -0.01 7.68
CA CYS A 116 -3.71 1.35 8.20
C CYS A 116 -4.47 2.42 7.38
N GLY A 117 -3.79 3.36 6.72
CA GLY A 117 -4.43 4.33 5.82
C GLY A 117 -5.29 3.69 4.73
N GLY A 118 -4.91 2.52 4.22
CA GLY A 118 -5.73 1.76 3.28
C GLY A 118 -7.06 1.27 3.87
N LEU A 119 -7.12 0.96 5.17
CA LEU A 119 -8.38 0.66 5.87
C LEU A 119 -9.26 1.91 5.97
N GLN A 120 -8.66 3.06 6.28
CA GLN A 120 -9.37 4.33 6.40
C GLN A 120 -10.04 4.72 5.07
N MET A 121 -9.36 4.47 3.94
CA MET A 121 -9.94 4.66 2.59
C MET A 121 -11.20 3.83 2.34
N LEU A 122 -11.35 2.67 2.98
CA LEU A 122 -12.53 1.81 2.80
C LEU A 122 -13.79 2.38 3.45
N GLY A 123 -13.65 3.32 4.39
CA GLY A 123 -14.77 3.94 5.10
C GLY A 123 -15.66 4.83 4.23
N THR A 124 -16.67 5.43 4.85
CA THR A 124 -17.57 6.42 4.21
C THR A 124 -16.92 7.79 4.10
N ALA A 125 -16.11 8.19 5.08
CA ALA A 125 -15.43 9.49 5.09
C ALA A 125 -14.09 9.46 5.85
N ILE A 126 -13.19 10.35 5.43
CA ILE A 126 -11.94 10.70 6.11
C ILE A 126 -11.95 12.20 6.39
N HIS A 127 -11.86 12.57 7.66
CA HIS A 127 -11.85 13.93 8.15
C HIS A 127 -10.44 14.31 8.60
N ASP A 128 -9.93 15.42 8.08
CA ASP A 128 -8.70 16.06 8.54
C ASP A 128 -9.02 17.52 8.95
N PRO A 129 -9.71 17.75 10.08
CA PRO A 129 -10.14 19.09 10.46
C PRO A 129 -8.96 20.03 10.80
N HIS A 130 -7.78 19.47 11.05
CA HIS A 130 -6.58 20.21 11.45
C HIS A 130 -5.52 20.30 10.35
N GLY A 131 -5.70 19.61 9.22
CA GLY A 131 -4.75 19.62 8.11
C GLY A 131 -3.44 18.92 8.45
N VAL A 132 -3.51 17.79 9.16
CA VAL A 132 -2.36 16.99 9.58
C VAL A 132 -1.62 16.40 8.36
N GLU A 133 -2.36 15.98 7.34
CA GLU A 133 -1.82 15.32 6.14
C GLU A 133 -1.96 16.19 4.87
N GLY A 134 -2.59 17.37 4.98
CA GLY A 134 -2.86 18.28 3.86
C GLY A 134 -3.72 19.49 4.24
N PRO A 135 -4.40 20.14 3.29
CA PRO A 135 -5.36 21.18 3.61
C PRO A 135 -6.49 20.64 4.51
N PRO A 136 -6.92 21.39 5.54
CA PRO A 136 -8.02 20.97 6.38
C PRO A 136 -9.30 20.69 5.57
N GLY A 137 -10.01 19.61 5.91
CA GLY A 137 -11.22 19.26 5.20
C GLY A 137 -11.72 17.84 5.45
N SER A 138 -12.58 17.38 4.56
CA SER A 138 -13.13 16.03 4.60
C SER A 138 -13.30 15.51 3.18
N VAL A 139 -13.02 14.23 3.00
CA VAL A 139 -13.19 13.55 1.72
C VAL A 139 -14.05 12.31 1.89
N ALA A 140 -14.88 12.03 0.91
CA ALA A 140 -15.61 10.77 0.85
C ALA A 140 -14.61 9.62 0.64
N GLY A 141 -14.72 8.58 1.47
CA GLY A 141 -14.01 7.32 1.28
C GLY A 141 -14.60 6.50 0.14
N LEU A 142 -14.22 5.22 0.04
CA LEU A 142 -14.75 4.28 -0.95
C LEU A 142 -16.15 3.75 -0.59
N GLY A 143 -16.61 3.98 0.64
CA GLY A 143 -17.95 3.60 1.10
C GLY A 143 -18.16 2.08 1.19
N LEU A 144 -17.09 1.31 1.40
CA LEU A 144 -17.11 -0.15 1.43
C LEU A 144 -17.29 -0.70 2.85
N LEU A 145 -16.94 0.08 3.87
CA LEU A 145 -17.12 -0.22 5.28
C LEU A 145 -17.91 0.92 5.94
N ALA A 146 -18.80 0.56 6.87
CA ALA A 146 -19.56 1.51 7.68
C ALA A 146 -18.70 2.08 8.82
N LEU A 147 -17.66 2.83 8.45
CA LEU A 147 -16.75 3.51 9.36
C LEU A 147 -16.37 4.88 8.82
N GLU A 148 -16.09 5.82 9.73
CA GLU A 148 -15.52 7.13 9.43
C GLU A 148 -14.22 7.28 10.20
N THR A 149 -13.27 8.00 9.61
CA THR A 149 -11.97 8.26 10.22
C THR A 149 -11.80 9.75 10.44
N THR A 150 -11.40 10.17 11.65
CA THR A 150 -10.98 11.54 11.91
C THR A 150 -9.52 11.55 12.32
N LEU A 151 -8.68 12.29 11.60
CA LEU A 151 -7.28 12.48 11.91
C LEU A 151 -7.14 13.44 13.11
N ALA A 152 -6.38 12.99 14.11
CA ALA A 152 -6.03 13.79 15.28
C ALA A 152 -4.63 14.40 15.11
N THR A 153 -4.39 15.54 15.76
CA THR A 153 -3.10 16.25 15.73
C THR A 153 -1.96 15.44 16.35
N ASP A 154 -2.25 14.66 17.38
CA ASP A 154 -1.25 13.88 18.11
C ASP A 154 -1.20 12.44 17.60
N LYS A 155 -0.05 12.05 17.04
CA LYS A 155 0.19 10.67 16.62
C LYS A 155 0.52 9.82 17.85
N THR A 156 -0.45 9.06 18.34
CA THR A 156 -0.23 8.11 19.44
C THR A 156 0.30 6.79 18.91
N LEU A 157 1.57 6.49 19.18
CA LEU A 157 2.18 5.18 18.99
C LEU A 157 2.26 4.51 20.36
N ARG A 158 1.26 3.70 20.73
CA ARG A 158 1.28 2.90 21.96
C ARG A 158 1.35 1.43 21.59
#